data_AF-A0A930R401-F1
#
_entry.id   AF-A0A930R401-F1
#
_cell.length_a   1.000
_cell.length_b   1.000
_cell.length_c   1.000
_cell.angle_alpha   90.00
_cell.angle_beta   90.00
_cell.angle_gamma   90.00
#
_symmetry.space_group_name_H-M   'P 1'
#
loop_
_entity.id
_entity.type
_entity.pdbx_description
1 polymer ?
#
loop_
_entity_poly.entity_id
_entity_poly.type
_entity_poly.pdbx_seq_one_letter_code
_entity_poly.pdbx_strand_id
1 'polypeptide(L)'
;NAADGTASGNKVSVTGGTVNGNIAGARAKYNATNAVSNGNTVTFGAEDGSHGDLGATLAAGMTVYGTNYQDTSGDVIFDGNDAAVAGNTLNVNAKNVTVGAVRNFENFNFNLGDTAKDGDTMLSLTQAGGFGTVSNPNVKVDWTKVKADTSHLSTIRGQGAHGKNTITLMRETASTAAGDLLNFANYTPTGNYSGTDRDYETKMYTDGNAASTARVVLELNRFRNDSVLHDGTTQPDAVYGGYSAYDDTAVDANGDHLGHTAENNMLGITGVASGTSNLKAYGGYAEGTHGAAVNNHVNVNVQNTTPGVLDSVYGGYAQGASAGAVRGNTVTLDSGIVVDALAGGYADSVNSAGTDHNTVRINGGTVGTYTDPSTNTTVTHDAK
;
A
#
# COMPACT_ATOMS: atom_id res chain seq x y z
N ASN A 1 18.59 -25.76 24.94
CA ASN A 1 18.04 -27.09 25.24
C ASN A 1 16.61 -27.13 24.76
N ALA A 2 16.34 -27.85 23.66
CA ALA A 2 14.96 -28.15 23.26
C ALA A 2 14.35 -29.09 24.30
N ALA A 3 13.14 -28.80 24.76
CA ALA A 3 12.43 -29.67 25.69
C ALA A 3 11.90 -30.90 24.94
N ASP A 4 11.88 -32.07 25.58
CA ASP A 4 11.25 -33.29 25.05
C ASP A 4 9.70 -33.23 25.11
N GLY A 5 9.09 -32.05 24.89
CA GLY A 5 7.65 -31.83 24.96
C GLY A 5 7.11 -30.87 23.89
N THR A 6 5.80 -30.89 23.66
CA THR A 6 5.08 -30.03 22.73
C THR A 6 4.86 -28.63 23.32
N ALA A 7 5.24 -27.56 22.63
CA ALA A 7 5.04 -26.18 23.05
C ALA A 7 4.11 -25.47 22.04
N SER A 8 2.81 -25.50 22.33
CA SER A 8 1.77 -24.94 21.45
C SER A 8 1.09 -23.72 22.07
N GLY A 9 0.57 -22.82 21.24
CA GLY A 9 -0.20 -21.65 21.70
C GLY A 9 0.63 -20.53 22.36
N ASN A 10 1.95 -20.56 22.21
CA ASN A 10 2.84 -19.54 22.77
C ASN A 10 2.72 -18.22 21.99
N LYS A 11 3.02 -17.11 22.65
CA LYS A 11 3.02 -15.77 22.05
C LYS A 11 4.35 -15.08 22.31
N VAL A 12 4.99 -14.62 21.25
CA VAL A 12 6.20 -13.80 21.30
C VAL A 12 5.88 -12.44 20.70
N SER A 13 6.21 -11.36 21.39
CA SER A 13 6.03 -9.99 20.90
C SER A 13 7.37 -9.26 20.89
N VAL A 14 7.67 -8.57 19.79
CA VAL A 14 8.88 -7.77 19.60
C VAL A 14 8.46 -6.35 19.28
N THR A 15 8.59 -5.47 20.26
CA THR A 15 8.17 -4.05 20.19
C THR A 15 9.32 -3.07 20.38
N GLY A 16 10.51 -3.56 20.78
CA GLY A 16 11.66 -2.71 21.08
C GLY A 16 12.90 -3.49 21.51
N GLY A 17 14.02 -2.77 21.71
CA GLY A 17 15.27 -3.33 22.21
C GLY A 17 16.14 -3.99 21.13
N THR A 18 17.04 -4.88 21.54
CA THR A 18 17.97 -5.57 20.62
C THR A 18 17.79 -7.08 20.71
N VAL A 19 17.59 -7.73 19.56
CA VAL A 19 17.48 -9.19 19.44
C VAL A 19 18.67 -9.71 18.64
N ASN A 20 19.54 -10.48 19.30
CA ASN A 20 20.81 -10.95 18.73
C ASN A 20 20.76 -12.39 18.16
N GLY A 21 19.60 -13.02 18.11
CA GLY A 21 19.46 -14.39 17.64
C GLY A 21 18.08 -14.69 17.08
N ASN A 22 17.88 -15.93 16.63
CA ASN A 22 16.62 -16.36 16.03
C ASN A 22 15.43 -16.21 16.99
N ILE A 23 14.33 -15.69 16.46
CA ILE A 23 13.05 -15.58 17.15
C ILE A 23 12.24 -16.85 16.84
N ALA A 24 11.65 -17.45 17.84
CA ALA A 24 10.76 -18.60 17.64
C ALA A 24 9.59 -18.54 18.60
N GLY A 25 8.36 -18.70 18.08
CA GLY A 25 7.17 -18.81 18.92
C GLY A 25 7.29 -19.98 19.91
N ALA A 26 7.91 -21.07 19.46
CA ALA A 26 8.35 -22.18 20.31
C ALA A 26 9.63 -22.83 19.76
N ARG A 27 10.30 -23.62 20.61
CA ARG A 27 11.41 -24.51 20.21
C ARG A 27 11.05 -25.94 20.61
N ALA A 28 11.08 -26.86 19.66
CA ALA A 28 10.67 -28.24 19.88
C ALA A 28 11.64 -29.21 19.22
N LYS A 29 11.84 -30.37 19.85
CA LYS A 29 12.56 -31.49 19.24
C LYS A 29 11.59 -32.29 18.39
N TYR A 30 11.91 -32.49 17.11
CA TYR A 30 11.09 -33.26 16.19
C TYR A 30 11.52 -34.73 16.17
N ASN A 31 10.59 -35.62 16.49
CA ASN A 31 10.73 -37.07 16.41
C ASN A 31 9.34 -37.73 16.30
N ALA A 32 9.31 -39.07 16.19
CA ALA A 32 8.06 -39.83 16.04
C ALA A 32 7.04 -39.67 17.18
N THR A 33 7.42 -39.15 18.35
CA THR A 33 6.53 -39.00 19.52
C THR A 33 6.16 -37.54 19.84
N ASN A 34 6.90 -36.56 19.32
CA ASN A 34 6.77 -35.13 19.66
C ASN A 34 6.45 -34.26 18.42
N ALA A 35 5.54 -34.72 17.59
CA ALA A 35 5.39 -34.21 16.22
C ALA A 35 4.74 -32.82 16.10
N VAL A 36 4.08 -32.29 17.14
CA VAL A 36 3.22 -31.10 16.99
C VAL A 36 3.45 -30.07 18.10
N SER A 37 3.94 -28.90 17.71
CA SER A 37 4.21 -27.72 18.52
C SER A 37 3.74 -26.52 17.69
N ASN A 38 2.44 -26.26 17.73
CA ASN A 38 1.73 -25.45 16.73
C ASN A 38 0.82 -24.40 17.40
N GLY A 39 0.08 -23.60 16.63
CA GLY A 39 -0.70 -22.48 17.19
C GLY A 39 0.14 -21.35 17.80
N ASN A 40 1.45 -21.32 17.54
CA ASN A 40 2.37 -20.35 18.11
C ASN A 40 2.35 -19.04 17.32
N THR A 41 2.38 -17.91 18.01
CA THR A 41 2.29 -16.57 17.42
C THR A 41 3.56 -15.78 17.65
N VAL A 42 4.07 -15.14 16.59
CA VAL A 42 5.10 -14.11 16.68
C VAL A 42 4.49 -12.80 16.18
N THR A 43 4.56 -11.74 16.98
CA THR A 43 4.08 -10.40 16.63
C THR A 43 5.25 -9.42 16.57
N PHE A 44 5.41 -8.73 15.45
CA PHE A 44 6.30 -7.58 15.29
C PHE A 44 5.51 -6.28 15.42
N GLY A 45 5.99 -5.37 16.26
CA GLY A 45 5.34 -4.08 16.51
C GLY A 45 4.27 -4.13 17.59
N ALA A 46 3.85 -2.96 18.05
CA ALA A 46 2.76 -2.83 19.01
C ALA A 46 1.41 -3.21 18.37
N GLU A 47 0.47 -3.72 19.17
CA GLU A 47 -0.91 -3.99 18.75
C GLU A 47 -1.78 -2.73 19.02
N ASP A 48 -1.31 -1.57 18.55
CA ASP A 48 -1.93 -0.26 18.78
C ASP A 48 -2.52 0.39 17.50
N GLY A 49 -2.39 -0.29 16.36
CA GLY A 49 -2.87 0.22 15.07
C GLY A 49 -2.02 1.35 14.49
N SER A 50 -0.82 1.61 15.01
CA SER A 50 0.03 2.72 14.53
C SER A 50 0.68 2.43 13.18
N HIS A 51 1.05 1.18 12.87
CA HIS A 51 1.89 0.83 11.71
C HIS A 51 3.27 1.54 11.71
N GLY A 52 3.76 1.90 12.90
CA GLY A 52 5.05 2.59 13.05
C GLY A 52 6.27 1.71 12.74
N ASP A 53 7.47 2.27 12.88
CA ASP A 53 8.70 1.47 12.86
C ASP A 53 8.70 0.44 14.01
N LEU A 54 9.34 -0.71 13.80
CA LEU A 54 9.38 -1.81 14.77
C LEU A 54 9.91 -1.39 16.16
N GLY A 55 10.78 -0.38 16.23
CA GLY A 55 11.44 0.07 17.45
C GLY A 55 12.50 -0.90 17.99
N ALA A 56 12.64 -2.10 17.41
CA ALA A 56 13.65 -3.10 17.76
C ALA A 56 14.77 -3.18 16.71
N THR A 57 16.00 -3.40 17.17
CA THR A 57 17.14 -3.77 16.33
C THR A 57 17.24 -5.28 16.25
N LEU A 58 17.13 -5.84 15.04
CA LEU A 58 17.27 -7.26 14.77
C LEU A 58 18.66 -7.53 14.18
N ALA A 59 19.38 -8.53 14.72
CA ALA A 59 20.59 -9.05 14.08
C ALA A 59 20.35 -9.46 12.61
N ALA A 60 21.28 -9.04 11.75
CA ALA A 60 21.23 -9.33 10.32
C ALA A 60 21.17 -10.84 10.06
N GLY A 61 20.29 -11.24 9.15
CA GLY A 61 20.18 -12.64 8.72
C GLY A 61 19.48 -13.58 9.71
N MET A 62 18.91 -13.09 10.81
CA MET A 62 18.20 -13.97 11.75
C MET A 62 17.00 -14.65 11.10
N THR A 63 16.67 -15.85 11.56
CA THR A 63 15.45 -16.56 11.14
C THR A 63 14.36 -16.44 12.20
N VAL A 64 13.14 -16.19 11.74
CA VAL A 64 11.93 -16.17 12.56
C VAL A 64 11.15 -17.45 12.30
N TYR A 65 10.80 -18.17 13.37
CA TYR A 65 10.05 -19.41 13.27
C TYR A 65 8.69 -19.29 13.96
N GLY A 66 7.64 -19.81 13.34
CA GLY A 66 6.42 -20.11 14.08
C GLY A 66 6.74 -21.13 15.17
N THR A 67 7.46 -22.18 14.77
CA THR A 67 8.17 -23.06 15.70
C THR A 67 9.49 -23.53 15.10
N ASN A 68 10.56 -23.42 15.87
CA ASN A 68 11.86 -23.95 15.49
C ASN A 68 11.94 -25.41 15.91
N TYR A 69 11.58 -26.29 14.98
CA TYR A 69 11.73 -27.73 15.10
C TYR A 69 13.18 -28.13 14.83
N GLN A 70 13.74 -28.98 15.68
CA GLN A 70 15.09 -29.52 15.52
C GLN A 70 15.10 -31.04 15.63
N ASP A 71 15.78 -31.71 14.71
CA ASP A 71 16.09 -33.13 14.79
C ASP A 71 17.62 -33.36 14.83
N THR A 72 18.06 -34.60 14.61
CA THR A 72 19.50 -34.93 14.58
C THR A 72 20.26 -34.31 13.41
N SER A 73 19.57 -33.86 12.37
CA SER A 73 20.11 -33.28 11.14
C SER A 73 20.05 -31.75 11.11
N GLY A 74 19.29 -31.13 12.03
CA GLY A 74 19.23 -29.68 12.21
C GLY A 74 17.81 -29.15 12.23
N ASP A 75 17.60 -27.96 11.68
CA ASP A 75 16.28 -27.37 11.57
C ASP A 75 15.38 -28.18 10.63
N VAL A 76 14.17 -28.49 11.09
CA VAL A 76 13.14 -29.15 10.28
C VAL A 76 12.16 -28.09 9.80
N ILE A 77 11.99 -28.03 8.48
CA ILE A 77 11.11 -27.10 7.81
C ILE A 77 9.90 -27.86 7.27
N PHE A 78 8.71 -27.28 7.41
CA PHE A 78 7.45 -27.84 6.94
C PHE A 78 6.77 -26.93 5.92
N ASP A 79 5.93 -27.52 5.09
CA ASP A 79 5.02 -26.75 4.23
C ASP A 79 4.00 -25.97 5.09
N GLY A 80 3.48 -24.86 4.58
CA GLY A 80 2.54 -24.00 5.32
C GLY A 80 1.22 -24.70 5.67
N ASN A 81 0.87 -25.79 4.98
CA ASN A 81 -0.32 -26.59 5.26
C ASN A 81 -0.08 -27.84 6.13
N ASP A 82 1.15 -28.04 6.63
CA ASP A 82 1.48 -29.21 7.45
C ASP A 82 0.86 -29.10 8.85
N ALA A 83 0.41 -30.23 9.40
CA ALA A 83 -0.16 -30.32 10.75
C ALA A 83 0.82 -29.81 11.84
N ALA A 84 2.13 -29.94 11.62
CA ALA A 84 3.17 -29.44 12.51
C ALA A 84 3.17 -27.90 12.63
N VAL A 85 2.66 -27.17 11.63
CA VAL A 85 2.64 -25.70 11.63
C VAL A 85 1.24 -25.10 11.72
N ALA A 86 0.21 -25.95 11.80
CA ALA A 86 -1.19 -25.50 11.91
C ALA A 86 -1.39 -24.49 13.05
N GLY A 87 -1.99 -23.35 12.73
CA GLY A 87 -2.23 -22.21 13.61
C GLY A 87 -1.01 -21.33 13.87
N ASN A 88 0.20 -21.71 13.44
CA ASN A 88 1.36 -20.83 13.62
C ASN A 88 1.15 -19.55 12.82
N THR A 89 1.31 -18.40 13.48
CA THR A 89 0.91 -17.10 12.95
C THR A 89 2.02 -16.08 13.10
N LEU A 90 2.35 -15.40 12.00
CA LEU A 90 3.19 -14.21 12.01
C LEU A 90 2.30 -12.97 11.85
N ASN A 91 2.27 -12.12 12.89
CA ASN A 91 1.64 -10.81 12.84
C ASN A 91 2.72 -9.74 12.62
N VAL A 92 2.48 -8.85 11.66
CA VAL A 92 3.37 -7.72 11.35
C VAL A 92 2.55 -6.43 11.48
N ASN A 93 2.79 -5.70 12.57
CA ASN A 93 2.10 -4.44 12.90
C ASN A 93 3.02 -3.23 12.72
N ALA A 94 4.22 -3.45 12.19
CA ALA A 94 5.25 -2.45 12.03
C ALA A 94 5.79 -2.45 10.60
N LYS A 95 6.41 -1.33 10.23
CA LYS A 95 7.18 -1.23 9.00
C LYS A 95 8.68 -1.39 9.22
N ASN A 96 9.37 -1.60 8.10
CA ASN A 96 10.82 -1.76 8.01
C ASN A 96 11.37 -2.97 8.80
N VAL A 97 10.55 -3.99 9.04
CA VAL A 97 11.01 -5.24 9.66
C VAL A 97 11.92 -5.97 8.68
N THR A 98 13.17 -6.22 9.07
CA THR A 98 14.16 -6.92 8.24
C THR A 98 14.70 -8.14 8.97
N VAL A 99 14.53 -9.32 8.36
CA VAL A 99 15.02 -10.60 8.88
C VAL A 99 15.66 -11.39 7.74
N GLY A 100 16.46 -12.40 8.05
CA GLY A 100 17.01 -13.31 7.04
C GLY A 100 15.89 -14.13 6.41
N ALA A 101 15.13 -14.82 7.24
CA ALA A 101 14.17 -15.83 6.80
C ALA A 101 12.97 -15.91 7.75
N VAL A 102 11.83 -16.38 7.21
CA VAL A 102 10.65 -16.79 7.98
C VAL A 102 10.35 -18.25 7.66
N ARG A 103 10.09 -19.07 8.69
CA ARG A 103 9.93 -20.53 8.56
C ARG A 103 8.79 -21.03 9.43
N ASN A 104 8.14 -22.12 9.02
CA ASN A 104 7.19 -22.87 9.83
C ASN A 104 5.98 -22.07 10.34
N PHE A 105 5.41 -21.24 9.47
CA PHE A 105 4.18 -20.49 9.69
C PHE A 105 3.09 -20.96 8.72
N GLU A 106 1.85 -21.04 9.20
CA GLU A 106 0.68 -21.22 8.34
C GLU A 106 0.07 -19.86 7.95
N ASN A 107 0.00 -18.91 8.90
CA ASN A 107 -0.75 -17.66 8.74
C ASN A 107 0.19 -16.44 8.76
N PHE A 108 -0.09 -15.47 7.89
CA PHE A 108 0.62 -14.19 7.80
C PHE A 108 -0.38 -13.04 7.82
N ASN A 109 -0.36 -12.25 8.89
CA ASN A 109 -1.25 -11.10 9.04
C ASN A 109 -0.42 -9.81 9.02
N PHE A 110 -0.75 -8.92 8.10
CA PHE A 110 -0.17 -7.59 7.98
C PHE A 110 -1.20 -6.57 8.42
N ASN A 111 -0.92 -5.87 9.51
CA ASN A 111 -1.87 -4.93 10.10
C ASN A 111 -1.44 -3.51 9.73
N LEU A 112 -2.30 -2.85 8.94
CA LEU A 112 -2.11 -1.51 8.42
C LEU A 112 -2.79 -0.52 9.38
N GLY A 113 -2.17 0.65 9.50
CA GLY A 113 -2.56 1.68 10.46
C GLY A 113 -2.29 3.07 9.90
N ASP A 114 -2.63 4.09 10.66
CA ASP A 114 -2.66 5.48 10.17
C ASP A 114 -1.34 6.04 9.66
N THR A 115 -0.21 5.45 10.03
CA THR A 115 1.10 5.89 9.52
C THR A 115 1.54 5.18 8.25
N ALA A 116 0.70 4.30 7.69
CA ALA A 116 0.92 3.68 6.39
C ALA A 116 0.89 4.76 5.29
N LYS A 117 1.87 4.70 4.40
CA LYS A 117 2.01 5.62 3.27
C LYS A 117 2.63 4.93 2.07
N ASP A 118 2.43 5.53 0.90
CA ASP A 118 3.02 5.05 -0.34
C ASP A 118 4.52 4.72 -0.22
N GLY A 119 4.90 3.54 -0.71
CA GLY A 119 6.26 3.03 -0.69
C GLY A 119 6.70 2.34 0.62
N ASP A 120 5.87 2.33 1.67
CA ASP A 120 6.19 1.59 2.89
C ASP A 120 6.40 0.09 2.60
N THR A 121 7.34 -0.52 3.31
CA THR A 121 7.58 -1.97 3.30
C THR A 121 7.44 -2.52 4.70
N MET A 122 6.62 -3.54 4.90
CA MET A 122 6.41 -4.13 6.23
C MET A 122 7.49 -5.15 6.58
N LEU A 123 7.63 -6.21 5.78
CA LEU A 123 8.58 -7.30 6.02
C LEU A 123 9.55 -7.50 4.84
N SER A 124 10.85 -7.50 5.13
CA SER A 124 11.91 -7.87 4.18
C SER A 124 12.64 -9.13 4.63
N LEU A 125 12.74 -10.11 3.73
CA LEU A 125 13.54 -11.32 3.87
C LEU A 125 14.84 -11.16 3.07
N THR A 126 15.98 -11.24 3.75
CA THR A 126 17.31 -11.01 3.16
C THR A 126 18.05 -12.29 2.77
N GLN A 127 17.44 -13.45 2.99
CA GLN A 127 17.98 -14.75 2.59
C GLN A 127 17.10 -15.38 1.50
N ALA A 128 17.76 -15.89 0.46
CA ALA A 128 17.13 -16.63 -0.63
C ALA A 128 16.41 -17.90 -0.12
N GLY A 129 15.43 -18.36 -0.89
CA GLY A 129 14.68 -19.59 -0.59
C GLY A 129 13.28 -19.35 -0.02
N GLY A 130 12.74 -18.14 -0.12
CA GLY A 130 11.38 -17.79 0.30
C GLY A 130 11.03 -18.26 1.70
N PHE A 131 9.99 -19.09 1.82
CA PHE A 131 9.51 -19.70 3.08
C PHE A 131 10.28 -20.96 3.49
N GLY A 132 11.28 -21.38 2.72
CA GLY A 132 12.11 -22.57 2.94
C GLY A 132 12.00 -23.59 1.81
N THR A 133 12.81 -24.65 1.90
CA THR A 133 12.83 -25.77 0.94
C THR A 133 12.56 -27.09 1.67
N VAL A 134 11.67 -27.91 1.12
CA VAL A 134 11.36 -29.26 1.65
C VAL A 134 11.62 -30.28 0.54
N SER A 135 12.86 -30.78 0.45
CA SER A 135 13.26 -31.86 -0.49
C SER A 135 12.71 -31.72 -1.92
N ASN A 136 12.70 -30.50 -2.48
CA ASN A 136 12.14 -30.15 -3.79
C ASN A 136 10.71 -30.72 -4.00
N PRO A 137 9.66 -29.95 -3.73
CA PRO A 137 9.56 -28.51 -4.04
C PRO A 137 9.85 -27.55 -2.87
N ASN A 138 9.77 -26.25 -3.15
CA ASN A 138 9.79 -25.19 -2.15
C ASN A 138 8.57 -25.25 -1.24
N VAL A 139 8.74 -24.76 -0.01
CA VAL A 139 7.63 -24.52 0.92
C VAL A 139 6.65 -23.54 0.30
N LYS A 140 5.36 -23.87 0.39
CA LYS A 140 4.28 -23.01 -0.04
C LYS A 140 3.48 -22.53 1.16
N VAL A 141 3.04 -21.28 1.08
CA VAL A 141 2.03 -20.70 1.98
C VAL A 141 0.71 -20.66 1.23
N ASP A 142 -0.39 -21.08 1.85
CA ASP A 142 -1.70 -20.91 1.23
C ASP A 142 -2.01 -19.40 1.13
N TRP A 143 -2.26 -18.91 -0.08
CA TRP A 143 -2.56 -17.50 -0.32
C TRP A 143 -3.75 -17.00 0.51
N THR A 144 -4.74 -17.85 0.78
CA THR A 144 -5.91 -17.52 1.61
C THR A 144 -5.57 -17.27 3.09
N LYS A 145 -4.34 -17.60 3.50
CA LYS A 145 -3.78 -17.39 4.85
C LYS A 145 -2.86 -16.18 4.95
N VAL A 146 -2.69 -15.44 3.86
CA VAL A 146 -2.07 -14.11 3.85
C VAL A 146 -3.18 -13.09 3.94
N LYS A 147 -3.09 -12.16 4.90
CA LYS A 147 -4.13 -11.15 5.13
C LYS A 147 -3.51 -9.77 5.31
N ALA A 148 -4.16 -8.78 4.74
CA ALA A 148 -3.99 -7.38 5.08
C ALA A 148 -5.21 -6.92 5.89
N ASP A 149 -4.98 -6.47 7.11
CA ASP A 149 -6.01 -5.88 7.96
C ASP A 149 -5.88 -4.36 7.89
N THR A 150 -6.92 -3.69 7.40
CA THR A 150 -7.01 -2.24 7.27
C THR A 150 -7.95 -1.60 8.29
N SER A 151 -8.48 -2.37 9.23
CA SER A 151 -9.48 -1.93 10.22
C SER A 151 -9.00 -0.80 11.14
N HIS A 152 -7.68 -0.62 11.28
CA HIS A 152 -7.07 0.46 12.04
C HIS A 152 -6.82 1.74 11.25
N LEU A 153 -7.12 1.79 9.95
CA LEU A 153 -7.04 3.03 9.18
C LEU A 153 -8.15 4.00 9.61
N SER A 154 -7.82 5.28 9.72
CA SER A 154 -8.72 6.34 10.13
C SER A 154 -9.63 6.77 8.98
N THR A 155 -10.91 7.00 9.29
CA THR A 155 -11.82 7.72 8.39
C THR A 155 -11.87 9.22 8.71
N ILE A 156 -11.08 9.69 9.68
CA ILE A 156 -11.03 11.12 9.99
C ILE A 156 -10.38 11.83 8.81
N ARG A 157 -11.05 12.87 8.33
CA ARG A 157 -10.59 13.68 7.20
C ARG A 157 -9.19 14.26 7.49
N GLY A 158 -8.24 14.06 6.58
CA GLY A 158 -6.86 14.56 6.72
C GLY A 158 -5.97 13.77 7.68
N GLN A 159 -6.39 12.58 8.11
CA GLN A 159 -5.54 11.61 8.80
C GLN A 159 -5.35 10.35 7.95
N GLY A 160 -4.32 9.57 8.24
CA GLY A 160 -4.10 8.28 7.61
C GLY A 160 -3.42 8.35 6.24
N ALA A 161 -3.51 7.25 5.48
CA ALA A 161 -3.07 7.19 4.11
C ALA A 161 -3.96 8.07 3.20
N HIS A 162 -3.31 8.81 2.30
CA HIS A 162 -3.96 9.79 1.41
C HIS A 162 -3.90 9.33 -0.05
N GLY A 163 -4.94 9.60 -0.83
CA GLY A 163 -4.94 9.38 -2.28
C GLY A 163 -4.45 7.99 -2.69
N LYS A 164 -3.44 7.93 -3.57
CA LYS A 164 -2.88 6.69 -4.12
C LYS A 164 -1.74 6.14 -3.26
N ASN A 165 -1.80 4.88 -2.83
CA ASN A 165 -0.70 4.23 -2.11
C ASN A 165 -0.48 2.78 -2.54
N THR A 166 0.79 2.39 -2.57
CA THR A 166 1.24 1.01 -2.77
C THR A 166 2.14 0.61 -1.59
N ILE A 167 1.72 -0.41 -0.84
CA ILE A 167 2.44 -0.94 0.32
C ILE A 167 3.02 -2.31 -0.04
N THR A 168 4.31 -2.53 0.24
CA THR A 168 4.90 -3.86 0.17
C THR A 168 4.67 -4.59 1.49
N LEU A 169 3.75 -5.55 1.54
CA LEU A 169 3.49 -6.35 2.73
C LEU A 169 4.69 -7.24 3.07
N MET A 170 5.20 -7.97 2.07
CA MET A 170 6.41 -8.75 2.22
C MET A 170 7.22 -8.79 0.93
N ARG A 171 8.55 -8.85 1.07
CA ARG A 171 9.48 -9.05 -0.04
C ARG A 171 10.64 -9.95 0.30
N GLU A 172 11.10 -10.72 -0.67
CA GLU A 172 12.41 -11.38 -0.68
C GLU A 172 13.37 -10.48 -1.48
N THR A 173 14.58 -10.27 -0.99
CA THR A 173 15.56 -9.33 -1.61
C THR A 173 16.84 -9.98 -2.11
N ALA A 174 17.11 -11.25 -1.77
CA ALA A 174 18.38 -11.91 -2.04
C ALA A 174 18.43 -12.63 -3.39
N SER A 175 17.29 -13.02 -3.97
CA SER A 175 17.24 -13.74 -5.24
C SER A 175 15.99 -13.43 -6.06
N THR A 176 16.14 -13.36 -7.38
CA THR A 176 15.02 -13.26 -8.32
C THR A 176 14.77 -14.57 -9.07
N ALA A 177 15.53 -15.62 -8.77
CA ALA A 177 15.35 -16.93 -9.39
C ALA A 177 14.07 -17.58 -8.86
N ALA A 178 13.21 -18.09 -9.74
CA ALA A 178 11.89 -18.64 -9.37
C ALA A 178 11.93 -19.73 -8.26
N GLY A 179 13.04 -20.46 -8.16
CA GLY A 179 13.28 -21.45 -7.10
C GLY A 179 13.54 -20.86 -5.70
N ASP A 180 13.81 -19.56 -5.59
CA ASP A 180 14.19 -18.90 -4.34
C ASP A 180 13.14 -17.89 -3.86
N LEU A 181 12.06 -17.71 -4.62
CA LEU A 181 11.01 -16.72 -4.39
C LEU A 181 10.01 -17.14 -3.30
N LEU A 182 9.13 -16.21 -2.92
CA LEU A 182 7.96 -16.51 -2.10
C LEU A 182 6.99 -17.35 -2.94
N ASN A 183 6.64 -18.55 -2.46
CA ASN A 183 5.77 -19.47 -3.17
C ASN A 183 4.43 -19.61 -2.44
N PHE A 184 3.35 -19.42 -3.19
CA PHE A 184 1.98 -19.46 -2.68
C PHE A 184 1.17 -20.59 -3.33
N ALA A 185 0.56 -21.43 -2.51
CA ALA A 185 -0.47 -22.36 -2.94
C ALA A 185 -1.82 -21.63 -3.06
N ASN A 186 -2.73 -22.15 -3.88
CA ASN A 186 -4.08 -21.59 -4.06
C ASN A 186 -4.09 -20.10 -4.49
N TYR A 187 -3.00 -19.64 -5.12
CA TYR A 187 -2.94 -18.30 -5.68
C TYR A 187 -3.69 -18.25 -7.01
N THR A 188 -4.70 -17.38 -7.07
CA THR A 188 -5.38 -17.01 -8.31
C THR A 188 -5.07 -15.54 -8.64
N PRO A 189 -4.53 -15.24 -9.84
CA PRO A 189 -4.34 -13.86 -10.32
C PRO A 189 -5.62 -13.02 -10.26
N THR A 190 -6.76 -13.71 -10.35
CA THR A 190 -8.09 -13.15 -10.21
C THR A 190 -8.51 -13.16 -8.74
N GLY A 191 -8.55 -11.97 -8.15
CA GLY A 191 -9.67 -11.57 -7.31
C GLY A 191 -9.69 -11.91 -5.83
N ASN A 192 -8.55 -11.83 -5.15
CA ASN A 192 -8.59 -11.55 -3.71
C ASN A 192 -8.76 -10.03 -3.52
N TYR A 193 -9.97 -9.59 -3.89
CA TYR A 193 -10.49 -8.27 -3.62
C TYR A 193 -10.88 -8.25 -2.14
N SER A 194 -10.18 -7.50 -1.31
CA SER A 194 -10.86 -6.96 -0.14
C SER A 194 -11.55 -5.72 -0.67
N GLY A 195 -12.88 -5.75 -0.74
CA GLY A 195 -13.69 -4.63 -1.22
C GLY A 195 -13.46 -3.35 -0.41
N THR A 196 -14.38 -2.39 -0.52
CA THR A 196 -14.26 -1.15 0.27
C THR A 196 -14.08 -1.41 1.75
N ASP A 197 -13.05 -0.81 2.32
CA ASP A 197 -12.97 -0.57 3.74
C ASP A 197 -13.24 0.91 4.00
N ARG A 198 -14.52 1.23 4.24
CA ARG A 198 -15.01 2.59 4.56
C ARG A 198 -14.72 3.63 3.47
N ASP A 199 -13.60 4.34 3.55
CA ASP A 199 -13.16 5.37 2.60
C ASP A 199 -11.99 4.88 1.71
N TYR A 200 -11.60 3.62 1.87
CA TYR A 200 -10.46 3.01 1.20
C TYR A 200 -10.89 1.95 0.19
N GLU A 201 -10.18 1.93 -0.92
CA GLU A 201 -10.15 0.89 -1.93
C GLU A 201 -8.86 0.09 -1.77
N THR A 202 -8.98 -1.24 -1.68
CA THR A 202 -7.84 -2.10 -1.37
C THR A 202 -7.72 -3.25 -2.36
N LYS A 203 -6.49 -3.65 -2.66
CA LYS A 203 -6.23 -4.83 -3.47
C LYS A 203 -4.90 -5.45 -3.13
N MET A 204 -4.93 -6.71 -2.67
CA MET A 204 -3.74 -7.48 -2.37
C MET A 204 -3.41 -8.45 -3.50
N TYR A 205 -2.16 -8.45 -3.95
CA TYR A 205 -1.71 -9.31 -5.05
C TYR A 205 -0.21 -9.63 -4.92
N THR A 206 0.23 -10.67 -5.65
CA THR A 206 1.65 -10.94 -5.82
C THR A 206 2.20 -10.11 -6.98
N ASP A 207 3.43 -9.62 -6.85
CA ASP A 207 4.09 -8.90 -7.93
C ASP A 207 4.20 -9.81 -9.17
N GLY A 208 3.87 -9.27 -10.35
CA GLY A 208 3.74 -10.02 -11.60
C GLY A 208 2.52 -10.96 -11.69
N ASN A 209 1.61 -10.96 -10.72
CA ASN A 209 0.42 -11.83 -10.65
C ASN A 209 0.76 -13.32 -10.79
N ALA A 210 1.81 -13.76 -10.11
CA ALA A 210 2.31 -15.14 -10.17
C ALA A 210 2.31 -15.79 -8.78
N ALA A 211 2.06 -17.11 -8.75
CA ALA A 211 2.11 -17.91 -7.51
C ALA A 211 3.52 -17.97 -6.90
N SER A 212 4.56 -17.69 -7.69
CA SER A 212 5.93 -17.53 -7.24
C SER A 212 6.35 -16.09 -7.50
N THR A 213 6.70 -15.34 -6.47
CA THR A 213 6.92 -13.89 -6.56
C THR A 213 8.01 -13.38 -5.63
N ALA A 214 8.64 -12.28 -5.98
CA ALA A 214 9.54 -11.57 -5.08
C ALA A 214 8.80 -10.76 -4.02
N ARG A 215 7.53 -10.36 -4.28
CA ARG A 215 6.80 -9.43 -3.39
C ARG A 215 5.31 -9.71 -3.32
N VAL A 216 4.73 -9.43 -2.17
CA VAL A 216 3.29 -9.27 -1.98
C VAL A 216 3.00 -7.81 -1.73
N VAL A 217 2.04 -7.28 -2.49
CA VAL A 217 1.72 -5.86 -2.57
C VAL A 217 0.26 -5.65 -2.18
N LEU A 218 0.02 -4.53 -1.49
CA LEU A 218 -1.31 -3.99 -1.21
C LEU A 218 -1.42 -2.61 -1.87
N GLU A 219 -2.30 -2.47 -2.84
CA GLU A 219 -2.83 -1.16 -3.21
C GLU A 219 -3.79 -0.71 -2.11
N LEU A 220 -3.60 0.51 -1.60
CA LEU A 220 -4.38 1.12 -0.53
C LEU A 220 -4.71 2.56 -0.93
N ASN A 221 -5.88 2.77 -1.50
CA ASN A 221 -6.24 4.05 -2.09
C ASN A 221 -7.38 4.68 -1.32
N ARG A 222 -7.22 5.91 -0.82
CA ARG A 222 -8.33 6.67 -0.24
C ARG A 222 -9.06 7.41 -1.35
N PHE A 223 -10.28 7.00 -1.63
CA PHE A 223 -11.04 7.53 -2.78
C PHE A 223 -11.98 8.68 -2.38
N ARG A 224 -12.36 8.78 -1.10
CA ARG A 224 -13.31 9.80 -0.64
C ARG A 224 -13.04 10.37 0.74
N ASN A 225 -13.71 11.50 0.99
CA ASN A 225 -13.78 12.18 2.29
C ASN A 225 -12.44 12.62 2.87
N ASP A 226 -11.41 12.81 2.05
CA ASP A 226 -10.08 13.20 2.52
C ASP A 226 -9.81 14.71 2.47
N SER A 227 -8.77 15.14 3.16
CA SER A 227 -8.21 16.50 3.08
C SER A 227 -6.69 16.40 3.05
N VAL A 228 -6.12 16.59 1.87
CA VAL A 228 -4.69 16.44 1.60
C VAL A 228 -4.05 17.83 1.47
N LEU A 229 -2.86 18.00 2.03
CA LEU A 229 -2.03 19.19 1.85
C LEU A 229 -0.71 18.82 1.19
N HIS A 230 -0.40 19.45 0.07
CA HIS A 230 0.93 19.42 -0.54
C HIS A 230 1.64 20.76 -0.32
N ASP A 231 2.77 20.72 0.39
CA ASP A 231 3.54 21.89 0.78
C ASP A 231 4.80 22.12 -0.08
N GLY A 232 5.02 21.28 -1.10
CA GLY A 232 6.19 21.36 -1.97
C GLY A 232 7.50 20.86 -1.34
N THR A 233 7.46 20.13 -0.22
CA THR A 233 8.66 19.48 0.36
C THR A 233 9.04 18.19 -0.38
N THR A 234 8.11 17.60 -1.13
CA THR A 234 8.30 16.43 -1.99
C THR A 234 8.07 16.80 -3.46
N GLN A 235 8.54 15.95 -4.38
CA GLN A 235 8.43 16.16 -5.84
C GLN A 235 7.80 14.93 -6.52
N PRO A 236 6.52 14.60 -6.23
CA PRO A 236 5.82 13.55 -6.95
C PRO A 236 5.44 14.02 -8.36
N ASP A 237 5.17 13.08 -9.27
CA ASP A 237 4.60 13.41 -10.58
C ASP A 237 3.14 13.87 -10.48
N ALA A 238 2.42 13.42 -9.44
CA ALA A 238 1.04 13.81 -9.18
C ALA A 238 0.71 13.82 -7.68
N VAL A 239 -0.21 14.71 -7.30
CA VAL A 239 -0.85 14.73 -5.98
C VAL A 239 -2.36 14.50 -6.12
N TYR A 240 -2.92 13.72 -5.21
CA TYR A 240 -4.30 13.27 -5.24
C TYR A 240 -4.99 13.65 -3.93
N GLY A 241 -6.09 14.41 -4.00
CA GLY A 241 -7.01 14.59 -2.89
C GLY A 241 -7.80 13.32 -2.60
N GLY A 242 -8.16 12.57 -3.64
CA GLY A 242 -8.65 11.20 -3.56
C GLY A 242 -8.36 10.46 -4.86
N TYR A 243 -8.21 9.14 -4.76
CA TYR A 243 -7.87 8.28 -5.89
C TYR A 243 -8.70 7.00 -5.86
N SER A 244 -9.35 6.67 -6.97
CA SER A 244 -9.92 5.35 -7.21
C SER A 244 -9.28 4.75 -8.46
N ALA A 245 -8.82 3.51 -8.34
CA ALA A 245 -8.10 2.79 -9.40
C ALA A 245 -9.02 1.94 -10.28
N TYR A 246 -10.25 1.70 -9.85
CA TYR A 246 -11.16 0.75 -10.48
C TYR A 246 -12.56 1.37 -10.65
N ASP A 247 -13.42 0.77 -11.48
CA ASP A 247 -14.79 1.26 -11.67
C ASP A 247 -15.83 0.46 -10.89
N ASP A 248 -16.74 1.18 -10.22
CA ASP A 248 -17.93 0.59 -9.60
C ASP A 248 -18.99 0.30 -10.67
N THR A 249 -19.18 -0.96 -11.06
CA THR A 249 -20.24 -1.28 -12.04
C THR A 249 -21.34 -2.21 -11.53
N ALA A 250 -21.09 -2.97 -10.46
CA ALA A 250 -22.08 -3.78 -9.72
C ALA A 250 -21.39 -4.60 -8.61
N VAL A 251 -22.19 -5.04 -7.63
CA VAL A 251 -21.82 -6.00 -6.57
C VAL A 251 -21.40 -7.36 -7.11
N ASP A 252 -20.50 -8.03 -6.41
CA ASP A 252 -20.24 -9.44 -6.60
C ASP A 252 -21.23 -10.36 -5.84
N ALA A 253 -21.03 -11.68 -5.94
CA ALA A 253 -21.90 -12.70 -5.34
C ALA A 253 -21.84 -12.79 -3.79
N ASN A 254 -20.88 -12.08 -3.15
CA ASN A 254 -20.79 -11.88 -1.71
C ASN A 254 -21.32 -10.50 -1.28
N GLY A 255 -21.53 -9.58 -2.23
CA GLY A 255 -22.02 -8.22 -2.01
C GLY A 255 -20.95 -7.12 -2.11
N ASP A 256 -19.73 -7.44 -2.54
CA ASP A 256 -18.61 -6.50 -2.53
C ASP A 256 -18.48 -5.72 -3.85
N HIS A 257 -18.13 -4.44 -3.77
CA HIS A 257 -17.86 -3.54 -4.90
C HIS A 257 -16.36 -3.28 -5.03
N LEU A 258 -15.85 -3.11 -6.26
CA LEU A 258 -14.51 -2.61 -6.54
C LEU A 258 -14.64 -1.33 -7.35
N GLY A 259 -13.79 -0.35 -7.10
CA GLY A 259 -13.89 0.94 -7.76
C GLY A 259 -14.97 1.82 -7.17
N HIS A 260 -14.76 3.14 -7.15
CA HIS A 260 -15.78 4.09 -6.70
C HIS A 260 -15.66 5.44 -7.38
N THR A 261 -16.72 6.25 -7.20
CA THR A 261 -16.64 7.67 -7.47
C THR A 261 -15.63 8.30 -6.50
N ALA A 262 -14.55 8.88 -7.02
CA ALA A 262 -13.67 9.70 -6.21
C ALA A 262 -14.44 10.95 -5.79
N GLU A 263 -14.76 11.09 -4.49
CA GLU A 263 -15.74 12.09 -4.05
C GLU A 263 -15.43 12.83 -2.75
N ASN A 264 -15.90 14.07 -2.68
CA ASN A 264 -15.88 14.89 -1.45
C ASN A 264 -14.47 15.07 -0.87
N ASN A 265 -13.45 15.04 -1.71
CA ASN A 265 -12.05 15.23 -1.32
C ASN A 265 -11.64 16.70 -1.41
N MET A 266 -10.69 17.09 -0.57
CA MET A 266 -10.09 18.42 -0.56
C MET A 266 -8.58 18.30 -0.77
N LEU A 267 -8.02 19.05 -1.72
CA LEU A 267 -6.59 19.13 -1.96
C LEU A 267 -6.13 20.59 -1.84
N GLY A 268 -5.28 20.88 -0.86
CA GLY A 268 -4.57 22.14 -0.73
C GLY A 268 -3.17 22.04 -1.32
N ILE A 269 -2.75 23.04 -2.10
CA ILE A 269 -1.38 23.16 -2.60
C ILE A 269 -0.82 24.50 -2.12
N THR A 270 0.06 24.46 -1.14
CA THR A 270 0.71 25.66 -0.58
C THR A 270 2.15 25.81 -1.06
N GLY A 271 2.71 24.79 -1.69
CA GLY A 271 4.05 24.86 -2.26
C GLY A 271 4.23 23.91 -3.42
N VAL A 272 5.16 24.29 -4.29
CA VAL A 272 5.69 23.46 -5.39
C VAL A 272 7.21 23.62 -5.30
N ALA A 273 7.94 22.51 -5.27
CA ALA A 273 9.40 22.56 -5.14
C ALA A 273 10.03 23.31 -6.31
N SER A 274 11.13 24.04 -6.05
CA SER A 274 11.85 24.77 -7.09
C SER A 274 12.35 23.82 -8.18
N GLY A 275 12.19 24.20 -9.45
CA GLY A 275 12.58 23.40 -10.61
C GLY A 275 11.58 22.33 -11.03
N THR A 276 10.52 22.08 -10.25
CA THR A 276 9.41 21.20 -10.67
C THR A 276 8.61 21.87 -11.79
N SER A 277 8.29 21.10 -12.84
CA SER A 277 7.49 21.59 -13.97
C SER A 277 6.43 20.63 -14.49
N ASN A 278 6.35 19.43 -13.89
CA ASN A 278 5.50 18.33 -14.33
C ASN A 278 4.45 17.92 -13.29
N LEU A 279 4.32 18.67 -12.18
CA LEU A 279 3.44 18.28 -11.07
C LEU A 279 1.98 18.41 -11.48
N LYS A 280 1.25 17.29 -11.50
CA LYS A 280 -0.19 17.26 -11.71
C LYS A 280 -0.94 17.25 -10.37
N ALA A 281 -2.11 17.87 -10.34
CA ALA A 281 -2.95 17.91 -9.16
C ALA A 281 -4.38 17.49 -9.48
N TYR A 282 -4.92 16.60 -8.66
CA TYR A 282 -6.28 16.09 -8.80
C TYR A 282 -7.00 16.19 -7.46
N GLY A 283 -8.10 16.93 -7.39
CA GLY A 283 -8.96 16.92 -6.20
C GLY A 283 -9.57 15.53 -5.99
N GLY A 284 -10.07 14.92 -7.06
CA GLY A 284 -10.40 13.50 -7.13
C GLY A 284 -10.01 12.93 -8.48
N TYR A 285 -9.39 11.76 -8.49
CA TYR A 285 -8.97 11.05 -9.69
C TYR A 285 -9.61 9.66 -9.71
N ALA A 286 -10.32 9.32 -10.77
CA ALA A 286 -10.95 8.02 -10.93
C ALA A 286 -10.50 7.36 -12.24
N GLU A 287 -9.97 6.15 -12.13
CA GLU A 287 -9.72 5.23 -13.23
C GLU A 287 -10.88 4.25 -13.42
N GLY A 288 -10.68 3.24 -14.28
CA GLY A 288 -11.67 2.24 -14.59
C GLY A 288 -12.61 2.66 -15.71
N THR A 289 -13.36 1.71 -16.27
CA THR A 289 -14.18 1.98 -17.47
C THR A 289 -15.25 3.03 -17.20
N HIS A 290 -15.83 3.04 -15.99
CA HIS A 290 -16.92 3.92 -15.57
C HIS A 290 -16.56 4.78 -14.33
N GLY A 291 -15.27 4.98 -14.03
CA GLY A 291 -14.83 5.82 -12.93
C GLY A 291 -15.45 7.22 -12.98
N ALA A 292 -15.77 7.81 -11.83
CA ALA A 292 -16.44 9.10 -11.71
C ALA A 292 -15.73 9.99 -10.68
N ALA A 293 -15.85 11.32 -10.82
CA ALA A 293 -15.23 12.28 -9.92
C ALA A 293 -16.23 13.39 -9.54
N VAL A 294 -16.62 13.45 -8.26
CA VAL A 294 -17.76 14.28 -7.81
C VAL A 294 -17.43 15.10 -6.58
N ASN A 295 -17.80 16.39 -6.59
CA ASN A 295 -17.67 17.30 -5.43
C ASN A 295 -16.26 17.34 -4.82
N ASN A 296 -15.22 17.24 -5.64
CA ASN A 296 -13.85 17.38 -5.19
C ASN A 296 -13.40 18.83 -5.32
N HIS A 297 -12.54 19.27 -4.40
CA HIS A 297 -12.13 20.66 -4.27
C HIS A 297 -10.61 20.78 -4.25
N VAL A 298 -10.05 21.62 -5.13
CA VAL A 298 -8.63 21.99 -5.09
C VAL A 298 -8.48 23.46 -4.76
N ASN A 299 -7.60 23.79 -3.82
CA ASN A 299 -7.15 25.16 -3.55
C ASN A 299 -5.64 25.26 -3.79
N VAL A 300 -5.26 26.07 -4.77
CA VAL A 300 -3.87 26.37 -5.08
C VAL A 300 -3.54 27.75 -4.56
N ASN A 301 -2.69 27.80 -3.54
CA ASN A 301 -2.24 29.02 -2.90
C ASN A 301 -0.74 28.92 -2.59
N VAL A 302 0.09 28.86 -3.64
CA VAL A 302 1.53 28.67 -3.52
C VAL A 302 2.19 29.85 -2.80
N GLN A 303 2.94 29.55 -1.73
CA GLN A 303 3.62 30.50 -0.83
C GLN A 303 5.15 30.42 -0.89
N ASN A 304 5.73 29.43 -1.57
CA ASN A 304 7.18 29.25 -1.65
C ASN A 304 7.82 30.48 -2.32
N THR A 305 8.97 30.94 -1.84
CA THR A 305 9.66 32.13 -2.38
C THR A 305 10.17 31.94 -3.82
N THR A 306 10.51 30.71 -4.17
CA THR A 306 10.99 30.31 -5.51
C THR A 306 10.27 29.04 -5.91
N PRO A 307 8.98 29.14 -6.26
CA PRO A 307 8.17 27.97 -6.52
C PRO A 307 8.54 27.36 -7.88
N GLY A 308 8.35 26.05 -8.01
CA GLY A 308 8.16 25.43 -9.32
C GLY A 308 6.79 25.75 -9.90
N VAL A 309 6.39 24.99 -10.91
CA VAL A 309 5.11 25.15 -11.60
C VAL A 309 4.30 23.87 -11.58
N LEU A 310 2.97 24.03 -11.56
CA LEU A 310 2.02 22.94 -11.76
C LEU A 310 1.84 22.74 -13.27
N ASP A 311 1.89 21.48 -13.71
CA ASP A 311 1.54 21.11 -15.07
C ASP A 311 0.04 21.32 -15.28
N SER A 312 -0.77 20.55 -14.56
CA SER A 312 -2.22 20.56 -14.68
C SER A 312 -2.90 20.46 -13.32
N VAL A 313 -4.05 21.11 -13.17
CA VAL A 313 -4.87 21.09 -11.96
C VAL A 313 -6.32 20.78 -12.34
N TYR A 314 -6.84 19.69 -11.80
CA TYR A 314 -8.20 19.23 -12.01
C TYR A 314 -8.94 19.13 -10.68
N GLY A 315 -10.12 19.73 -10.57
CA GLY A 315 -11.00 19.53 -9.41
C GLY A 315 -11.43 18.06 -9.34
N GLY A 316 -11.98 17.54 -10.43
CA GLY A 316 -12.22 16.11 -10.63
C GLY A 316 -11.74 15.64 -11.99
N TYR A 317 -11.12 14.46 -12.05
CA TYR A 317 -10.66 13.84 -13.27
C TYR A 317 -11.14 12.39 -13.32
N ALA A 318 -11.84 12.01 -14.39
CA ALA A 318 -12.22 10.63 -14.63
C ALA A 318 -11.70 10.19 -16.00
N GLN A 319 -11.03 9.04 -16.06
CA GLN A 319 -10.58 8.44 -17.31
C GLN A 319 -11.23 7.10 -17.54
N GLY A 320 -11.41 6.73 -18.80
CA GLY A 320 -11.92 5.41 -19.18
C GLY A 320 -12.70 5.45 -20.49
N ALA A 321 -12.95 4.30 -21.11
CA ALA A 321 -13.70 4.24 -22.36
C ALA A 321 -15.16 4.72 -22.22
N SER A 322 -15.71 4.73 -21.00
CA SER A 322 -17.07 5.15 -20.70
C SER A 322 -17.14 5.85 -19.34
N ALA A 323 -16.19 6.76 -19.08
CA ALA A 323 -16.07 7.45 -17.79
C ALA A 323 -17.42 7.95 -17.27
N GLY A 324 -17.64 7.75 -15.97
CA GLY A 324 -18.82 8.21 -15.26
C GLY A 324 -18.88 9.74 -15.13
N ALA A 325 -19.79 10.20 -14.29
CA ALA A 325 -20.05 11.63 -14.18
C ALA A 325 -18.88 12.39 -13.53
N VAL A 326 -18.53 13.53 -14.12
CA VAL A 326 -17.57 14.48 -13.55
C VAL A 326 -18.30 15.78 -13.20
N ARG A 327 -18.73 15.92 -11.95
CA ARG A 327 -19.62 17.03 -11.57
C ARG A 327 -19.39 17.65 -10.20
N GLY A 328 -19.76 18.92 -10.08
CA GLY A 328 -19.71 19.66 -8.81
C GLY A 328 -18.29 19.92 -8.29
N ASN A 329 -17.27 19.61 -9.09
CA ASN A 329 -15.89 19.78 -8.68
C ASN A 329 -15.44 21.24 -8.83
N THR A 330 -14.52 21.67 -7.97
CA THR A 330 -14.04 23.06 -8.00
C THR A 330 -12.52 23.15 -7.95
N VAL A 331 -11.96 24.10 -8.70
CA VAL A 331 -10.59 24.56 -8.49
C VAL A 331 -10.60 26.05 -8.15
N THR A 332 -9.86 26.43 -7.10
CA THR A 332 -9.53 27.81 -6.80
C THR A 332 -8.04 28.04 -6.94
N LEU A 333 -7.64 29.01 -7.77
CA LEU A 333 -6.26 29.49 -7.88
C LEU A 333 -6.16 30.88 -7.22
N ASP A 334 -5.53 30.92 -6.04
CA ASP A 334 -5.22 32.16 -5.31
C ASP A 334 -3.80 32.66 -5.62
N SER A 335 -2.83 31.74 -5.74
CA SER A 335 -1.42 32.03 -6.07
C SER A 335 -0.75 30.79 -6.65
N GLY A 336 0.20 30.95 -7.57
CA GLY A 336 0.93 29.85 -8.23
C GLY A 336 0.93 29.99 -9.75
N ILE A 337 1.56 29.02 -10.42
CA ILE A 337 1.66 28.94 -11.88
C ILE A 337 1.14 27.57 -12.32
N VAL A 338 0.17 27.56 -13.24
CA VAL A 338 -0.37 26.36 -13.89
C VAL A 338 -0.13 26.48 -15.39
N VAL A 339 0.54 25.51 -16.02
CA VAL A 339 1.04 25.69 -17.39
C VAL A 339 0.15 25.06 -18.46
N ASP A 340 -0.56 23.97 -18.18
CA ASP A 340 -1.39 23.26 -19.14
C ASP A 340 -2.88 23.41 -18.81
N ALA A 341 -3.46 22.57 -17.96
CA ALA A 341 -4.90 22.62 -17.70
C ALA A 341 -5.25 23.20 -16.32
N LEU A 342 -6.23 24.10 -16.27
CA LEU A 342 -6.89 24.51 -15.02
C LEU A 342 -8.40 24.26 -15.12
N ALA A 343 -8.84 23.07 -14.72
CA ALA A 343 -10.20 22.62 -14.95
C ALA A 343 -10.93 22.26 -13.66
N GLY A 344 -12.17 22.74 -13.51
CA GLY A 344 -13.05 22.31 -12.42
C GLY A 344 -13.28 20.81 -12.50
N GLY A 345 -13.53 20.28 -13.69
CA GLY A 345 -13.69 18.84 -13.93
C GLY A 345 -13.32 18.47 -15.37
N TYR A 346 -12.75 17.27 -15.56
CA TYR A 346 -12.38 16.74 -16.87
C TYR A 346 -12.71 15.24 -16.97
N ALA A 347 -13.35 14.85 -18.07
CA ALA A 347 -13.61 13.44 -18.39
C ALA A 347 -12.75 13.06 -19.61
N ASP A 348 -11.72 12.27 -19.38
CA ASP A 348 -10.86 11.70 -20.42
C ASP A 348 -11.50 10.42 -20.97
N SER A 349 -12.55 10.63 -21.77
CA SER A 349 -13.41 9.56 -22.28
C SER A 349 -14.05 9.92 -23.60
N VAL A 350 -14.15 8.95 -24.49
CA VAL A 350 -14.91 9.05 -25.74
C VAL A 350 -16.43 8.95 -25.50
N ASN A 351 -16.85 8.31 -24.41
CA ASN A 351 -18.26 8.12 -24.04
C ASN A 351 -18.51 8.51 -22.58
N SER A 352 -18.27 9.77 -22.24
CA SER A 352 -18.51 10.27 -20.88
C SER A 352 -20.00 10.32 -20.53
N ALA A 353 -20.35 9.98 -19.29
CA ALA A 353 -21.69 10.18 -18.73
C ALA A 353 -22.04 11.67 -18.50
N GLY A 354 -21.06 12.57 -18.66
CA GLY A 354 -21.24 14.02 -18.63
C GLY A 354 -20.27 14.74 -17.69
N THR A 355 -19.92 15.96 -18.07
CA THR A 355 -19.09 16.88 -17.29
C THR A 355 -19.88 18.17 -17.05
N ASP A 356 -20.48 18.32 -15.87
CA ASP A 356 -21.39 19.43 -15.56
C ASP A 356 -21.16 20.05 -14.17
N HIS A 357 -21.64 21.29 -13.97
CA HIS A 357 -21.58 22.00 -12.68
C HIS A 357 -20.18 22.09 -12.04
N ASN A 358 -19.12 22.02 -12.84
CA ASN A 358 -17.76 22.21 -12.36
C ASN A 358 -17.38 23.70 -12.40
N THR A 359 -16.60 24.14 -11.42
CA THR A 359 -16.26 25.57 -11.25
C THR A 359 -14.74 25.79 -11.21
N VAL A 360 -14.26 26.83 -11.91
CA VAL A 360 -12.91 27.36 -11.75
C VAL A 360 -13.02 28.78 -11.22
N ARG A 361 -12.27 29.11 -10.18
CA ARG A 361 -12.16 30.46 -9.63
C ARG A 361 -10.70 30.89 -9.60
N ILE A 362 -10.38 31.97 -10.31
CA ILE A 362 -9.03 32.53 -10.35
C ILE A 362 -9.07 33.88 -9.64
N ASN A 363 -8.38 33.98 -8.51
CA ASN A 363 -8.23 35.24 -7.75
C ASN A 363 -6.83 35.84 -7.90
N GLY A 364 -5.86 35.03 -8.31
CA GLY A 364 -4.48 35.40 -8.56
C GLY A 364 -3.72 34.29 -9.29
N GLY A 365 -2.39 34.39 -9.33
CA GLY A 365 -1.54 33.43 -10.04
C GLY A 365 -1.50 33.61 -11.56
N THR A 366 -0.91 32.63 -12.24
CA THR A 366 -0.69 32.62 -13.69
C THR A 366 -1.18 31.30 -14.28
N VAL A 367 -1.86 31.36 -15.44
CA VAL A 367 -2.25 30.20 -16.24
C VAL A 367 -1.69 30.35 -17.65
N GLY A 368 -0.93 29.36 -18.13
CA GLY A 368 -0.30 29.36 -19.45
C GLY A 368 1.09 30.01 -19.49
N THR A 369 1.19 31.23 -20.04
CA THR A 369 2.50 31.89 -20.23
C THR A 369 3.08 32.39 -18.91
N TYR A 370 4.31 31.98 -18.58
CA TYR A 370 4.99 32.37 -17.35
C TYR A 370 6.48 32.64 -17.57
N THR A 371 7.10 33.37 -16.63
CA THR A 371 8.56 33.45 -16.52
C THR A 371 8.99 32.47 -15.44
N ASP A 372 9.81 31.49 -15.81
CA ASP A 372 10.30 30.47 -14.90
C ASP A 372 11.10 31.12 -13.75
N PRO A 373 10.67 30.94 -12.48
CA PRO A 373 11.33 31.54 -11.32
C PRO A 373 12.76 31.06 -11.12
N SER A 374 13.13 29.89 -11.64
CA SER A 374 14.44 29.27 -11.50
C SER A 374 15.43 29.66 -12.59
N THR A 375 14.94 29.89 -13.82
CA THR A 375 15.78 30.17 -15.00
C THR A 375 15.61 31.60 -15.54
N ASN A 376 14.58 32.32 -15.10
CA ASN A 376 14.18 33.63 -15.59
C ASN A 376 13.88 33.67 -17.10
N THR A 377 13.51 32.53 -17.69
CA THR A 377 13.11 32.43 -19.11
C THR A 377 11.58 32.45 -19.24
N THR A 378 11.06 33.13 -20.25
CA THR A 378 9.62 33.09 -20.57
C THR A 378 9.28 31.81 -21.33
N VAL A 379 8.29 31.07 -20.83
CA VAL A 379 7.75 29.85 -21.41
C VAL A 379 6.27 30.08 -21.70
N THR A 380 5.83 29.74 -22.91
CA THR A 380 4.43 29.87 -23.35
C THR A 380 3.85 28.48 -23.59
N HIS A 381 2.72 28.22 -22.93
CA HIS A 381 1.89 27.05 -23.13
C HIS A 381 0.48 27.48 -23.53
N ASP A 382 -0.15 26.72 -24.44
CA ASP A 382 -1.55 26.89 -24.81
C ASP A 382 -2.45 26.29 -23.72
N ALA A 383 -2.51 26.97 -22.57
CA ALA A 383 -3.28 26.49 -21.44
C ALA A 383 -4.79 26.47 -21.71
N LYS A 384 -5.48 25.48 -21.14
CA LYS A 384 -6.90 25.17 -21.40
C LYS A 384 -7.79 25.29 -20.17
#